data_AF-A0A0C1MHC4-F1
#
_entry.id   AF-A0A0C1MHC4-F1
#
_cell.length_a   1.000
_cell.length_b   1.000
_cell.length_c   1.000
_cell.angle_alpha   90.00
_cell.angle_beta   90.00
_cell.angle_gamma   90.00
#
_symmetry.space_group_name_H-M   'P 1'
#
loop_
_entity.id
_entity.type
_entity.pdbx_description
1 polymer ?
#
loop_
_entity_poly.entity_id
_entity_poly.type
_entity_poly.pdbx_seq_one_letter_code
_entity_poly.pdbx_strand_id
1 'polypeptide(L)'
;MTNKILRQKLAFASLSPVMIPGLIFYTSVHGYYDKAFVFSLIFLSGSYLFIQYYKFFVKADGFIKRIVLSFFLVNTSMVIMTFAPEAKNGFAGAALFLYMPSMFISIRMLTVSKAAHKAVMYCKRGV
;
A
#
# COMPACT_ATOMS: atom_id res chain seq x y z
N MET A 1 -8.74 -23.12 -0.46
CA MET A 1 -8.64 -21.66 -0.72
C MET A 1 -8.60 -21.44 -2.23
N THR A 2 -9.56 -20.72 -2.81
CA THR A 2 -9.58 -20.44 -4.26
C THR A 2 -8.43 -19.52 -4.66
N ASN A 3 -7.88 -19.66 -5.87
CA ASN A 3 -6.79 -18.84 -6.39
C ASN A 3 -7.09 -17.32 -6.28
N LYS A 4 -8.35 -16.93 -6.51
CA LYS A 4 -8.84 -15.55 -6.36
C LYS A 4 -8.71 -15.04 -4.92
N ILE A 5 -9.13 -15.85 -3.93
CA ILE A 5 -9.09 -15.49 -2.50
C ILE A 5 -7.63 -15.34 -2.05
N LEU A 6 -6.74 -16.23 -2.49
CA LEU A 6 -5.31 -16.15 -2.16
C LEU A 6 -4.67 -14.88 -2.73
N ARG A 7 -4.96 -14.55 -3.99
CA ARG A 7 -4.49 -13.30 -4.60
C ARG A 7 -4.98 -12.08 -3.84
N GLN A 8 -6.25 -12.05 -3.44
CA GLN A 8 -6.81 -10.95 -2.67
C GLN A 8 -6.15 -10.83 -1.28
N LYS A 9 -5.93 -11.94 -0.57
CA LYS A 9 -5.22 -11.91 0.72
C LYS A 9 -3.79 -11.41 0.60
N LEU A 10 -3.04 -11.87 -0.41
CA LEU A 10 -1.67 -11.43 -0.64
C LEU A 10 -1.59 -9.98 -1.12
N ALA A 11 -2.56 -9.53 -1.92
CA ALA A 11 -2.68 -8.14 -2.30
C ALA A 11 -2.99 -7.24 -1.09
N PHE A 12 -3.92 -7.65 -0.23
CA PHE A 12 -4.21 -6.92 1.01
C PHE A 12 -2.99 -6.88 1.93
N ALA A 13 -2.29 -8.00 2.09
CA ALA A 13 -1.07 -8.10 2.89
C ALA A 13 0.05 -7.19 2.36
N SER A 14 0.21 -7.04 1.04
CA SER A 14 1.27 -6.22 0.46
C SER A 14 0.90 -4.73 0.34
N LEU A 15 -0.36 -4.41 0.06
CA LEU A 15 -0.82 -3.02 -0.12
C LEU A 15 -1.04 -2.31 1.20
N SER A 16 -1.52 -3.00 2.25
CA SER A 16 -1.86 -2.34 3.51
C SER A 16 -0.66 -1.65 4.18
N PRO A 17 0.53 -2.28 4.29
CA PRO A 17 1.71 -1.64 4.85
C PRO A 17 2.20 -0.44 4.03
N VAL A 18 1.83 -0.36 2.75
CA VAL A 18 2.24 0.69 1.83
C VAL A 18 1.28 1.87 1.85
N MET A 19 -0.03 1.61 1.84
CA MET A 19 -1.04 2.64 1.60
C MET A 19 -1.62 3.25 2.88
N ILE A 20 -1.77 2.43 3.91
CA ILE A 20 -2.53 2.81 5.11
C ILE A 20 -1.76 3.79 6.02
N PRO A 21 -0.42 3.73 6.18
CA PRO A 21 0.30 4.71 7.01
C PRO A 21 0.06 6.16 6.60
N GLY A 22 0.09 6.46 5.29
CA GLY A 22 -0.17 7.79 4.78
C GLY A 22 -1.61 8.24 5.03
N LEU A 23 -2.58 7.33 4.93
CA LEU A 23 -3.98 7.62 5.26
C LEU A 23 -4.15 7.92 6.75
N ILE A 24 -3.53 7.13 7.63
CA ILE A 24 -3.51 7.39 9.08
C ILE A 24 -2.94 8.78 9.33
N PHE A 25 -1.77 9.09 8.77
CA PHE A 25 -1.12 10.39 8.92
C PHE A 25 -2.05 11.54 8.47
N TYR A 26 -2.59 11.48 7.26
CA TYR A 26 -3.49 12.50 6.73
C TYR A 26 -4.72 12.71 7.62
N THR A 27 -5.37 11.62 8.03
CA THR A 27 -6.57 11.70 8.89
C THR A 27 -6.27 12.26 10.26
N SER A 28 -5.11 11.93 10.84
CA SER A 28 -4.69 12.47 12.13
C SER A 28 -4.39 13.97 12.06
N VAL A 29 -3.72 14.44 11.00
CA VAL A 29 -3.41 15.87 10.81
C VAL A 29 -4.68 16.71 10.64
N HIS A 30 -5.68 16.19 9.93
CA HIS A 30 -6.95 16.89 9.70
C HIS A 30 -8.02 16.64 10.79
N GLY A 31 -7.67 16.01 11.90
CA GLY A 31 -8.57 15.80 13.04
C GLY A 31 -9.65 14.72 12.85
N TYR A 32 -9.55 13.88 11.81
CA TYR A 32 -10.50 12.79 11.53
C TYR A 32 -10.16 11.51 12.32
N TYR A 33 -10.16 11.59 13.66
CA TYR A 33 -9.66 10.52 14.53
C TYR A 33 -10.43 9.19 14.41
N ASP A 34 -11.74 9.22 14.18
CA ASP A 34 -12.53 7.99 13.96
C ASP A 34 -12.03 7.22 12.74
N LYS A 35 -11.70 7.93 11.65
CA LYS A 35 -11.14 7.34 10.44
C LYS A 35 -9.72 6.83 10.69
N ALA A 36 -8.90 7.60 11.42
CA ALA A 36 -7.55 7.19 11.80
C ALA A 36 -7.54 5.89 12.61
N PHE A 37 -8.52 5.72 13.51
CA PHE A 37 -8.70 4.49 14.28
C PHE A 37 -9.05 3.30 13.37
N VAL A 38 -10.02 3.46 12.46
CA VAL A 38 -10.39 2.41 11.50
C VAL A 38 -9.19 2.03 10.61
N PHE A 39 -8.46 3.01 10.10
CA PHE A 39 -7.25 2.75 9.30
C PHE A 39 -6.16 2.07 10.12
N SER A 40 -6.01 2.39 11.41
CA SER A 40 -5.05 1.70 12.28
C SER A 40 -5.40 0.22 12.43
N LEU A 41 -6.67 -0.14 12.58
CA LEU A 41 -7.10 -1.54 12.62
C LEU A 41 -6.83 -2.28 11.31
N ILE A 42 -7.07 -1.62 10.17
CA ILE A 42 -6.75 -2.16 8.83
C ILE A 42 -5.25 -2.37 8.70
N PHE A 43 -4.44 -1.40 9.12
CA PHE A 43 -2.98 -1.47 9.07
C PHE A 43 -2.45 -2.64 9.91
N LEU A 44 -2.95 -2.81 11.14
CA LEU A 44 -2.57 -3.94 11.99
C LEU A 44 -2.93 -5.28 11.35
N SER A 45 -4.15 -5.40 10.83
CA SER A 45 -4.61 -6.63 10.16
C SER A 45 -3.78 -6.95 8.91
N GLY A 46 -3.50 -5.94 8.10
CA GLY A 46 -2.68 -6.06 6.90
C GLY A 46 -1.22 -6.40 7.22
N SER A 47 -0.65 -5.77 8.25
CA SER A 47 0.72 -6.02 8.71
C SER A 47 0.88 -7.41 9.31
N TYR A 48 -0.11 -7.89 10.07
CA TYR A 48 -0.13 -9.26 10.55
C TYR A 48 -0.07 -10.27 9.38
N LEU A 49 -0.90 -10.09 8.36
CA LEU A 49 -0.86 -10.93 7.16
C LEU A 49 0.44 -10.76 6.38
N PHE A 50 1.00 -9.54 6.33
CA PHE A 50 2.29 -9.29 5.70
C PHE A 50 3.39 -10.13 6.34
N ILE A 51 3.48 -10.14 7.67
CA ILE A 51 4.44 -10.95 8.42
C ILE A 51 4.22 -12.44 8.13
N GLN A 52 2.97 -12.90 8.16
CA GLN A 52 2.64 -14.30 7.88
C GLN A 52 3.10 -14.77 6.50
N TYR A 53 2.98 -13.91 5.48
CA TYR A 53 3.35 -14.23 4.10
C TYR A 53 4.73 -13.70 3.67
N TYR A 54 5.47 -13.09 4.59
CA TYR A 54 6.74 -12.41 4.31
C TYR A 54 7.76 -13.31 3.60
N LYS A 55 7.88 -14.57 4.02
CA LYS A 55 8.79 -15.54 3.41
C LYS A 55 8.56 -15.71 1.90
N PHE A 56 7.32 -15.65 1.43
CA PHE A 56 6.99 -15.78 0.01
C PHE A 56 7.28 -14.50 -0.76
N PHE A 57 7.17 -13.35 -0.10
CA PHE A 57 7.53 -12.05 -0.65
C PHE A 57 9.03 -11.89 -0.82
N VAL A 58 9.84 -12.35 0.14
CA VAL A 58 11.30 -12.36 0.02
C VAL A 58 11.77 -13.27 -1.11
N LYS A 59 11.16 -14.47 -1.23
CA LYS A 59 11.48 -15.43 -2.27
C LYS A 59 11.10 -14.94 -3.68
N ALA A 60 10.07 -14.09 -3.77
CA ALA A 60 9.69 -13.42 -5.01
C ALA A 60 10.70 -12.33 -5.36
N ASP A 61 11.66 -12.71 -6.20
CA ASP A 61 12.80 -11.87 -6.52
C ASP A 61 12.42 -10.45 -6.96
N GLY A 62 12.97 -9.46 -6.25
CA GLY A 62 12.66 -8.04 -6.43
C GLY A 62 11.32 -7.55 -5.89
N PHE A 63 10.48 -8.39 -5.27
CA PHE A 63 9.18 -7.96 -4.72
C PHE A 63 9.33 -7.02 -3.52
N ILE A 64 10.24 -7.30 -2.59
CA ILE A 64 10.52 -6.43 -1.43
C ILE A 64 10.99 -5.04 -1.88
N LYS A 65 11.87 -4.96 -2.89
CA LYS A 65 12.31 -3.68 -3.46
C LYS A 65 11.12 -2.86 -3.99
N ARG A 66 10.14 -3.52 -4.61
CA ARG A 66 8.91 -2.88 -5.10
C ARG A 66 8.02 -2.39 -3.95
N ILE A 67 7.93 -3.13 -2.84
CA ILE A 67 7.22 -2.67 -1.63
C ILE A 67 7.86 -1.40 -1.09
N VAL A 68 9.18 -1.40 -0.90
CA VAL A 68 9.91 -0.24 -0.37
C VAL A 68 9.72 0.97 -1.29
N LEU A 69 9.87 0.80 -2.61
CA LEU A 69 9.62 1.88 -3.57
C LEU A 69 8.19 2.40 -3.50
N SER A 70 7.20 1.49 -3.47
CA SER A 70 5.78 1.84 -3.39
C SER A 70 5.46 2.58 -2.08
N PHE A 71 6.08 2.17 -0.97
CA PHE A 71 5.95 2.82 0.33
C PHE A 71 6.39 4.29 0.25
N PHE A 72 7.59 4.55 -0.25
CA PHE A 72 8.07 5.92 -0.39
C PHE A 72 7.21 6.72 -1.36
N LEU A 73 6.84 6.13 -2.50
CA LEU A 73 6.03 6.80 -3.52
C LEU A 73 4.67 7.26 -2.98
N VAL A 74 3.94 6.37 -2.30
CA VAL A 74 2.60 6.64 -1.79
C VAL A 74 2.64 7.53 -0.55
N ASN A 75 3.52 7.27 0.41
CA ASN A 75 3.52 8.02 1.67
C ASN A 75 4.09 9.43 1.47
N THR A 76 5.13 9.61 0.66
CA THR A 76 5.67 10.96 0.36
C THR A 76 4.63 11.79 -0.40
N SER A 77 3.95 11.22 -1.40
CA SER A 77 2.89 11.94 -2.11
C SER A 77 1.71 12.29 -1.19
N MET A 78 1.35 11.41 -0.25
CA MET A 78 0.33 11.69 0.75
C MET A 78 0.74 12.80 1.73
N VAL A 79 1.99 12.84 2.19
CA VAL A 79 2.51 13.91 3.06
C VAL A 79 2.48 15.25 2.33
N ILE A 80 2.93 15.29 1.06
CA ILE A 80 2.85 16.48 0.22
C ILE A 80 1.39 16.94 0.09
N MET A 81 0.46 16.02 -0.18
CA MET A 81 -0.96 16.33 -0.26
C MET A 81 -1.53 16.86 1.06
N THR A 82 -1.10 16.31 2.19
CA THR A 82 -1.56 16.69 3.54
C THR A 82 -1.27 18.16 3.85
N PHE A 83 -0.14 18.68 3.37
CA PHE A 83 0.29 20.06 3.64
C PHE A 83 0.21 20.97 2.41
N ALA A 84 -0.26 20.45 1.27
CA ALA A 84 -0.50 21.28 0.10
C ALA A 84 -1.59 22.30 0.47
N PRO A 85 -1.38 23.61 0.20
CA PRO A 85 -2.36 24.63 0.56
C PRO A 85 -3.65 24.41 -0.24
N GLU A 86 -4.63 23.73 0.37
CA GLU A 86 -5.92 23.41 -0.24
C GLU A 86 -6.77 24.66 -0.54
N ALA A 87 -6.40 25.83 -0.02
CA ALA A 87 -7.32 26.94 0.06
C ALA A 87 -7.36 27.90 -1.15
N LYS A 88 -6.36 27.98 -2.07
CA LYS A 88 -6.39 29.06 -3.10
C LYS A 88 -5.85 28.83 -4.52
N ASN A 89 -5.09 27.80 -4.89
CA ASN A 89 -4.47 27.74 -6.23
C ASN A 89 -4.28 26.30 -6.76
N GLY A 90 -4.07 26.13 -8.07
CA GLY A 90 -3.90 24.85 -8.80
C GLY A 90 -2.85 23.85 -8.27
N PHE A 91 -2.19 24.18 -7.18
CA PHE A 91 -1.31 23.33 -6.38
C PHE A 91 -2.03 22.15 -5.71
N ALA A 92 -3.31 22.33 -5.30
CA ALA A 92 -4.13 21.21 -4.79
C ALA A 92 -4.38 20.15 -5.88
N GLY A 93 -4.62 20.59 -7.11
CA GLY A 93 -4.70 19.72 -8.29
C GLY A 93 -3.37 19.00 -8.58
N ALA A 94 -2.24 19.71 -8.45
CA ALA A 94 -0.91 19.12 -8.63
C ALA A 94 -0.56 18.06 -7.56
N ALA A 95 -0.97 18.28 -6.30
CA ALA A 95 -0.76 17.30 -5.22
C ALA A 95 -1.60 16.02 -5.44
N LEU A 96 -2.86 16.17 -5.87
CA LEU A 96 -3.69 15.05 -6.33
C LEU A 96 -3.07 14.32 -7.54
N PHE A 97 -2.46 15.07 -8.45
CA PHE A 97 -1.74 14.54 -9.62
C PHE A 97 -0.46 13.78 -9.24
N LEU A 98 0.08 13.95 -8.03
CA LEU A 98 1.18 13.13 -7.52
C LEU A 98 0.67 11.87 -6.81
N TYR A 99 -0.34 12.01 -5.95
CA TYR A 99 -0.86 10.88 -5.17
C TYR A 99 -1.55 9.82 -6.02
N MET A 100 -2.42 10.22 -6.96
CA MET A 100 -3.18 9.27 -7.78
C MET A 100 -2.28 8.35 -8.64
N PRO A 101 -1.33 8.87 -9.43
CA PRO A 101 -0.38 8.02 -10.16
C PRO A 101 0.47 7.16 -9.22
N SER A 102 0.87 7.69 -8.06
CA SER A 102 1.65 6.95 -7.06
C SER A 102 0.89 5.72 -6.56
N MET A 103 -0.40 5.87 -6.29
CA MET A 103 -1.30 4.78 -5.93
C MET A 103 -1.44 3.76 -7.07
N PHE A 104 -1.72 4.21 -8.30
CA PHE A 104 -1.89 3.31 -9.45
C PHE A 104 -0.64 2.49 -9.76
N ILE A 105 0.53 3.14 -9.74
CA ILE A 105 1.83 2.48 -9.95
C ILE A 105 2.04 1.43 -8.86
N SER A 106 1.84 1.79 -7.60
CA SER A 106 2.03 0.90 -6.46
C SER A 106 1.09 -0.32 -6.52
N ILE A 107 -0.20 -0.12 -6.84
CA ILE A 107 -1.15 -1.22 -7.03
C ILE A 107 -0.66 -2.17 -8.11
N ARG A 108 -0.28 -1.66 -9.29
CA ARG A 108 0.20 -2.50 -10.38
C ARG A 108 1.49 -3.24 -10.02
N MET A 109 2.42 -2.57 -9.34
CA MET A 109 3.68 -3.17 -8.90
C MET A 109 3.48 -4.31 -7.91
N LEU A 110 2.50 -4.21 -7.03
CA LEU A 110 2.28 -5.16 -5.93
C LEU A 110 1.23 -6.23 -6.22
N THR A 111 0.39 -6.05 -7.24
CA THR A 111 -0.70 -7.00 -7.54
C THR A 111 -0.63 -7.61 -8.94
N VAL A 112 -0.12 -6.87 -9.94
CA VAL A 112 -0.11 -7.31 -11.35
C VAL A 112 1.28 -7.74 -11.83
N SER A 113 2.35 -7.27 -11.17
CA SER A 113 3.71 -7.55 -11.63
C SER A 113 4.07 -9.05 -11.66
N LYS A 114 5.09 -9.42 -12.45
CA LYS A 114 5.63 -10.78 -12.47
C LYS A 114 6.07 -11.23 -11.07
N ALA A 115 6.62 -10.32 -10.27
CA ALA A 115 7.03 -10.61 -8.88
C ALA A 115 5.82 -10.91 -7.98
N ALA A 116 4.72 -10.17 -8.11
CA ALA A 116 3.47 -10.45 -7.40
C ALA A 116 2.91 -11.83 -7.77
N HIS A 117 2.92 -12.17 -9.05
CA HIS A 117 2.51 -13.49 -9.52
C HIS A 117 3.40 -14.61 -8.98
N LYS A 118 4.72 -14.40 -8.91
CA LYS A 118 5.67 -15.34 -8.29
C LYS A 118 5.38 -15.54 -6.80
N ALA A 119 5.11 -14.48 -6.04
CA ALA A 119 4.76 -14.58 -4.62
C ALA A 119 3.49 -15.43 -4.40
N VAL A 120 2.46 -15.22 -5.22
CA VAL A 120 1.24 -16.04 -5.20
C VAL A 120 1.54 -17.51 -5.51
N MET A 121 2.39 -17.77 -6.51
CA MET A 121 2.78 -19.12 -6.89
C MET A 121 3.58 -19.83 -5.80
N TYR A 122 4.53 -19.15 -5.16
CA TYR A 122 5.30 -19.68 -4.03
C TYR A 122 4.38 -20.00 -2.85
N CYS A 123 3.49 -19.08 -2.49
CA CYS A 123 2.51 -19.31 -1.43
C CYS A 123 1.59 -20.51 -1.75
N LYS A 124 1.12 -20.64 -3.01
CA LYS A 124 0.27 -21.76 -3.44
C LYS A 124 0.99 -23.10 -3.35
N ARG A 125 2.28 -23.14 -3.67
CA ARG A 125 3.10 -24.35 -3.65
C ARG A 125 3.67 -24.67 -2.26
N GLY A 126 3.53 -23.77 -1.28
CA GLY A 126 4.07 -23.93 0.06
C GLY A 126 5.60 -23.86 0.14
N VAL A 127 6.26 -23.38 -0.91
CA VAL A 127 7.73 -23.33 -1.06
C VAL A 127 8.27 -21.93 -0.95
#